data_AF-A0A970THB2-F1
#
_entry.id   AF-A0A970THB2-F1
#
_cell.length_a   1.000
_cell.length_b   1.000
_cell.length_c   1.000
_cell.angle_alpha   90.00
_cell.angle_beta   90.00
_cell.angle_gamma   90.00
#
_symmetry.space_group_name_H-M   'P 1'
#
loop_
_entity.id
_entity.type
_entity.pdbx_description
1 polymer ?
#
loop_
_entity_poly.entity_id
_entity_poly.type
_entity_poly.pdbx_seq_one_letter_code
_entity_poly.pdbx_strand_id
1 'polypeptide(L)'
;APAESSPVYEKPAHWELAIKRLDELIESQLVYQGKIAQHHFLLADIQRHFMQQEYRIAALEMTSSEIREAMRRIGIARSGEINLFFGFCDRAKFAKHIPTPEETHAMESWLREYLMGFELIAARRILDTPRGEMHAQVR
;
A
#
# COMPACT_ATOMS: atom_id res chain seq x y z
N ALA A 1 8.75 38.07 -22.98
CA ALA A 1 9.50 36.99 -22.31
C ALA A 1 8.54 35.83 -22.09
N PRO A 2 8.87 34.58 -22.47
CA PRO A 2 7.99 33.46 -22.15
C PRO A 2 8.09 33.20 -20.64
N ALA A 3 6.94 33.04 -20.00
CA ALA A 3 6.84 32.72 -18.58
C ALA A 3 7.41 31.30 -18.35
N GLU A 4 8.43 31.18 -17.51
CA GLU A 4 8.91 29.90 -17.01
C GLU A 4 7.79 29.27 -16.18
N SER A 5 7.19 28.21 -16.70
CA SER A 5 6.23 27.38 -15.96
C SER A 5 6.97 26.69 -14.81
N SER A 6 6.65 27.08 -13.57
CA SER A 6 7.14 26.41 -12.36
C SER A 6 6.81 24.91 -12.43
N PRO A 7 7.68 24.01 -11.95
CA PRO A 7 7.40 22.58 -11.97
C PRO A 7 6.19 22.30 -11.10
N VAL A 8 5.15 21.71 -11.70
CA VAL A 8 4.01 21.19 -10.98
C VAL A 8 4.52 20.02 -10.14
N TYR A 9 4.72 20.24 -8.83
CA TYR A 9 5.01 19.16 -7.90
C TYR A 9 3.73 18.33 -7.72
N GLU A 10 3.52 17.34 -8.60
CA GLU A 10 2.48 16.35 -8.39
C GLU A 10 2.78 15.55 -7.11
N LYS A 11 1.80 15.50 -6.21
CA LYS A 11 1.89 14.71 -4.99
C LYS A 11 2.04 13.24 -5.38
N PRO A 12 3.02 12.50 -4.83
CA PRO A 12 3.21 11.09 -5.17
C PRO A 12 1.95 10.29 -4.87
N ALA A 13 1.66 9.31 -5.72
CA ALA A 13 0.55 8.41 -5.54
C ALA A 13 0.71 7.60 -4.24
N HIS A 14 -0.42 7.19 -3.67
CA HIS A 14 -0.41 6.48 -2.39
C HIS A 14 0.37 5.17 -2.43
N TRP A 15 0.34 4.46 -3.57
CA TRP A 15 1.10 3.24 -3.78
C TRP A 15 2.61 3.51 -3.87
N GLU A 16 3.05 4.60 -4.51
CA GLU A 16 4.47 4.97 -4.60
C GLU A 16 5.06 5.24 -3.21
N LEU A 17 4.33 5.97 -2.37
CA LEU A 17 4.73 6.25 -1.00
C LEU A 17 4.82 4.95 -0.16
N ALA A 18 3.88 4.02 -0.36
CA ALA A 18 3.87 2.75 0.33
C ALA A 18 5.04 1.85 -0.10
N ILE A 19 5.38 1.82 -1.40
CA ILE A 19 6.55 1.11 -1.92
C ILE A 19 7.83 1.70 -1.33
N LYS A 20 7.97 3.03 -1.32
CA LYS A 20 9.13 3.68 -0.70
C LYS A 20 9.32 3.27 0.76
N ARG A 21 8.23 3.26 1.56
CA ARG A 21 8.29 2.81 2.96
C ARG A 21 8.61 1.31 3.09
N LEU A 22 8.18 0.49 2.14
CA LEU A 22 8.53 -0.93 2.07
C LEU A 22 10.03 -1.11 1.80
N ASP A 23 10.59 -0.34 0.86
CA ASP A 23 12.04 -0.34 0.58
C ASP A 23 12.83 0.03 1.83
N GLU A 24 12.46 1.13 2.50
CA GLU A 24 13.08 1.57 3.77
C GLU A 24 13.00 0.49 4.87
N LEU A 25 11.87 -0.22 4.96
CA LEU A 25 11.70 -1.33 5.91
C LEU A 25 12.64 -2.50 5.59
N ILE A 26 12.78 -2.89 4.32
CA ILE A 26 13.65 -3.98 3.90
C ILE A 26 15.13 -3.60 4.14
N GLU A 27 15.51 -2.38 3.80
CA GLU A 27 16.86 -1.82 4.01
C GLU A 27 17.24 -1.70 5.48
N SER A 28 16.26 -1.60 6.39
CA SER A 28 16.53 -1.57 7.83
C SER A 28 17.09 -2.89 8.39
N GLN A 29 17.00 -3.99 7.63
CA GLN A 29 17.54 -5.32 7.97
C GLN A 29 17.09 -5.83 9.37
N LEU A 30 15.89 -5.43 9.82
CA LEU A 30 15.35 -5.84 11.13
C LEU A 30 15.30 -7.36 11.29
N VAL A 31 14.99 -8.09 10.22
CA VAL A 31 14.93 -9.56 10.19
C VAL A 31 16.29 -10.15 10.58
N TYR A 32 17.38 -9.68 9.97
CA TYR A 32 18.75 -10.14 10.28
C TYR A 32 19.18 -9.79 11.71
N GLN A 33 18.62 -8.73 12.29
CA GLN A 33 18.84 -8.35 13.69
C GLN A 33 17.97 -9.17 14.67
N GLY A 34 17.20 -10.15 14.20
CA GLY A 34 16.27 -10.93 15.02
C GLY A 34 14.99 -10.18 15.42
N LYS A 35 14.74 -8.99 14.89
CA LYS A 35 13.58 -8.13 15.20
C LYS A 35 12.38 -8.47 14.31
N ILE A 36 12.05 -9.75 14.22
CA ILE A 36 11.01 -10.30 13.32
C ILE A 36 9.62 -9.72 13.62
N ALA A 37 9.24 -9.66 14.91
CA ALA A 37 7.95 -9.12 15.33
C ALA A 37 7.79 -7.64 14.96
N GLN A 38 8.87 -6.86 15.07
CA GLN A 38 8.87 -5.44 14.70
C GLN A 38 8.77 -5.28 13.18
N HIS A 39 9.49 -6.09 12.41
CA HIS A 39 9.41 -6.06 10.95
C HIS A 39 7.98 -6.31 10.46
N HIS A 40 7.34 -7.40 10.92
CA HIS A 40 5.96 -7.74 10.51
C HIS A 40 4.91 -6.75 11.04
N PHE A 41 5.18 -6.08 12.17
CA PHE A 41 4.35 -4.96 12.62
C PHE A 41 4.41 -3.78 11.63
N LEU A 42 5.62 -3.37 11.23
CA LEU A 42 5.81 -2.26 10.28
C LEU A 42 5.31 -2.61 8.88
N LEU A 43 5.45 -3.87 8.46
CA LEU A 43 4.94 -4.37 7.19
C LEU A 43 3.41 -4.24 7.11
N ALA A 44 2.72 -4.63 8.18
CA ALA A 44 1.27 -4.42 8.30
C ALA A 44 0.89 -2.93 8.39
N ASP A 45 1.71 -2.11 9.05
CA ASP A 45 1.49 -0.66 9.16
C ASP A 45 1.54 0.05 7.81
N ILE A 46 2.48 -0.33 6.93
CA ILE A 46 2.57 0.20 5.55
C ILE A 46 1.27 -0.06 4.79
N GLN A 47 0.77 -1.31 4.85
CA GLN A 47 -0.50 -1.67 4.22
C GLN A 47 -1.68 -0.88 4.82
N ARG A 48 -1.72 -0.63 6.13
CA ARG A 48 -2.77 0.18 6.77
C ARG A 48 -2.76 1.62 6.28
N HIS A 49 -1.58 2.24 6.23
CA HIS A 49 -1.44 3.59 5.71
C HIS A 49 -1.93 3.69 4.27
N PHE A 50 -1.51 2.74 3.42
CA PHE A 50 -1.98 2.66 2.04
C PHE A 50 -3.50 2.56 1.98
N MET A 51 -4.09 1.59 2.70
CA MET A 51 -5.54 1.38 2.70
C MET A 51 -6.33 2.59 3.21
N GLN A 52 -5.80 3.32 4.19
CA GLN A 52 -6.48 4.52 4.70
C GLN A 52 -6.59 5.61 3.64
N GLN A 53 -5.53 5.80 2.85
CA GLN A 53 -5.53 6.80 1.80
C GLN A 53 -6.33 6.36 0.57
N GLU A 54 -6.14 5.12 0.13
CA GLU A 54 -6.72 4.59 -1.11
C GLU A 54 -8.21 4.24 -0.95
N TYR A 55 -8.58 3.55 0.14
CA TYR A 55 -9.94 3.07 0.37
C TYR A 55 -10.77 3.95 1.29
N ARG A 56 -10.19 5.03 1.82
CA ARG A 56 -10.86 6.00 2.70
C ARG A 56 -11.50 5.36 3.95
N ILE A 57 -10.86 4.33 4.48
CA ILE A 57 -11.21 3.70 5.77
C ILE A 57 -10.21 4.12 6.85
N ALA A 58 -10.60 4.17 8.13
CA ALA A 58 -9.69 4.55 9.22
C ALA A 58 -8.74 3.40 9.63
N ALA A 59 -8.02 2.81 8.67
CA ALA A 59 -7.27 1.55 8.85
C ALA A 59 -6.21 1.57 9.96
N LEU A 60 -5.66 2.75 10.30
CA LEU A 60 -4.70 2.89 11.40
C LEU A 60 -5.34 2.71 12.78
N GLU A 61 -6.61 3.11 12.92
CA GLU A 61 -7.39 3.01 14.16
C GLU A 61 -8.16 1.69 14.27
N MET A 62 -8.02 0.81 13.28
CA MET A 62 -8.79 -0.43 13.17
C MET A 62 -7.92 -1.64 13.49
N THR A 63 -8.49 -2.61 14.19
CA THR A 63 -7.95 -3.98 14.27
C THR A 63 -8.00 -4.67 12.90
N SER A 64 -7.22 -5.75 12.71
CA SER A 64 -7.28 -6.54 11.47
C SER A 64 -8.68 -7.14 11.22
N SER A 65 -9.44 -7.44 12.27
CA SER A 65 -10.84 -7.88 12.17
C SER A 65 -11.79 -6.78 11.68
N GLU A 66 -11.61 -5.55 12.16
CA GLU A 66 -12.41 -4.40 11.70
C GLU A 66 -12.08 -4.03 10.26
N ILE A 67 -10.80 -4.04 9.88
CA ILE A 67 -10.40 -3.86 8.48
C ILE A 67 -11.08 -4.90 7.60
N ARG A 68 -11.04 -6.18 7.98
CA ARG A 68 -11.70 -7.26 7.25
C ARG A 68 -13.18 -6.98 6.99
N GLU A 69 -13.89 -6.51 8.01
CA GLU A 69 -15.30 -6.14 7.89
C GLU A 69 -15.51 -4.91 6.98
N ALA A 70 -14.67 -3.88 7.13
CA ALA A 70 -14.72 -2.70 6.26
C ALA A 70 -14.48 -3.05 4.78
N MET A 71 -13.50 -3.90 4.49
CA MET A 71 -13.21 -4.37 3.14
C MET A 71 -14.39 -5.11 2.50
N ARG A 72 -15.10 -5.96 3.28
CA ARG A 72 -16.31 -6.64 2.82
C ARG A 72 -17.41 -5.64 2.47
N ARG A 73 -17.62 -4.64 3.32
CA ARG A 73 -18.67 -3.63 3.14
C ARG A 73 -18.49 -2.80 1.87
N ILE A 74 -17.25 -2.43 1.53
CA ILE A 74 -16.96 -1.60 0.35
C ILE A 74 -16.61 -2.41 -0.90
N GLY A 75 -16.60 -3.76 -0.81
CA GLY A 75 -16.40 -4.64 -1.96
C GLY A 75 -14.98 -4.63 -2.54
N ILE A 76 -13.93 -4.62 -1.70
CA ILE A 76 -12.54 -4.69 -2.21
C ILE A 76 -12.30 -6.06 -2.87
N ALA A 77 -11.96 -6.06 -4.16
CA ALA A 77 -11.78 -7.26 -4.98
C ALA A 77 -10.75 -8.25 -4.39
N ARG A 78 -9.57 -7.77 -3.95
CA ARG A 78 -8.50 -8.59 -3.37
C ARG A 78 -8.57 -8.74 -1.84
N SER A 79 -9.76 -8.54 -1.24
CA SER A 79 -9.93 -8.59 0.22
C SER A 79 -9.50 -9.92 0.85
N GLY A 80 -9.66 -11.04 0.15
CA GLY A 80 -9.20 -12.36 0.60
C GLY A 80 -7.68 -12.42 0.82
N GLU A 81 -6.91 -11.88 -0.11
CA GLU A 81 -5.46 -11.85 -0.04
C GLU A 81 -4.96 -10.89 1.04
N ILE A 82 -5.56 -9.70 1.13
CA ILE A 82 -5.25 -8.71 2.18
C ILE A 82 -5.50 -9.30 3.58
N ASN A 83 -6.56 -10.11 3.73
CA ASN A 83 -6.86 -10.81 4.97
C ASN A 83 -5.82 -11.88 5.33
N LEU A 84 -5.29 -12.60 4.34
CA LEU A 84 -4.24 -13.59 4.56
C LEU A 84 -2.94 -12.91 4.99
N PHE A 85 -2.58 -11.79 4.32
CA PHE A 85 -1.43 -10.98 4.66
C PHE A 85 -1.48 -10.43 6.10
N PHE A 86 -2.57 -9.77 6.50
CA PHE A 86 -2.71 -9.29 7.89
C PHE A 86 -2.67 -10.44 8.90
N GLY A 87 -3.31 -11.57 8.56
CA GLY A 87 -3.27 -12.75 9.41
C GLY A 87 -1.86 -13.31 9.60
N PHE A 88 -1.02 -13.27 8.56
CA PHE A 88 0.38 -13.66 8.66
C PHE A 88 1.17 -12.71 9.56
N CYS A 89 1.06 -11.40 9.29
CA CYS A 89 1.76 -10.37 10.06
C CYS A 89 1.38 -10.40 11.54
N ASP A 90 0.09 -10.59 11.86
CA ASP A 90 -0.39 -10.70 13.25
C ASP A 90 0.23 -11.92 13.96
N ARG A 91 0.29 -13.09 13.29
CA ARG A 91 0.94 -14.28 13.89
C ARG A 91 2.42 -14.05 14.16
N ALA A 92 3.14 -13.42 13.24
CA ALA A 92 4.56 -13.09 13.41
C ALA A 92 4.79 -12.04 14.51
N LYS A 93 4.01 -10.96 14.52
CA LYS A 93 4.06 -9.88 15.51
C LYS A 93 3.84 -10.40 16.94
N PHE A 94 2.86 -11.30 17.11
CA PHE A 94 2.53 -11.88 18.42
C PHE A 94 3.33 -13.14 18.73
N ALA A 95 4.39 -13.44 17.97
CA ALA A 95 5.27 -14.60 18.13
C ALA A 95 4.53 -15.96 18.15
N LYS A 96 3.35 -16.04 17.53
CA LYS A 96 2.59 -17.28 17.34
C LYS A 96 3.13 -18.12 16.17
N HIS A 97 3.89 -17.48 15.29
CA HIS A 97 4.64 -18.06 14.19
C HIS A 97 6.00 -17.37 14.15
N ILE A 98 7.08 -18.10 13.86
CA ILE A 98 8.40 -17.53 13.59
C ILE A 98 8.64 -17.72 12.10
N PRO A 99 8.37 -16.70 11.26
CA PRO A 99 8.59 -16.78 9.83
C PRO A 99 9.99 -17.19 9.45
N THR A 100 10.13 -18.03 8.43
CA THR A 100 11.42 -18.22 7.75
C THR A 100 11.78 -16.97 6.93
N PRO A 101 13.05 -16.81 6.51
CA PRO A 101 13.43 -15.76 5.58
C PRO A 101 12.60 -15.78 4.28
N GLU A 102 12.32 -16.97 3.75
CA GLU A 102 11.52 -17.16 2.53
C GLU A 102 10.06 -16.73 2.74
N GLU A 103 9.46 -17.07 3.88
CA GLU A 103 8.09 -16.65 4.19
C GLU A 103 7.99 -15.12 4.39
N THR A 104 9.01 -14.51 5.02
CA THR A 104 9.06 -13.06 5.17
C THR A 104 9.20 -12.39 3.81
N HIS A 105 10.11 -12.87 2.97
CA HIS A 105 10.30 -12.37 1.62
C HIS A 105 9.04 -12.53 0.75
N ALA A 106 8.28 -13.62 0.93
CA ALA A 106 7.01 -13.82 0.24
C ALA A 106 5.97 -12.76 0.62
N MET A 107 5.92 -12.34 1.89
CA MET A 107 5.01 -11.27 2.33
C MET A 107 5.44 -9.88 1.83
N GLU A 108 6.75 -9.59 1.84
CA GLU A 108 7.31 -8.38 1.24
C GLU A 108 6.99 -8.29 -0.26
N SER A 109 7.20 -9.40 -0.99
CA SER A 109 6.95 -9.50 -2.43
C SER A 109 5.47 -9.35 -2.75
N TRP A 110 4.60 -10.07 -2.02
CA TRP A 110 3.15 -9.94 -2.20
C TRP A 110 2.68 -8.50 -1.98
N LEU A 111 3.17 -7.82 -0.94
CA LEU A 111 2.80 -6.42 -0.68
C LEU A 111 3.25 -5.51 -1.82
N ARG A 112 4.49 -5.67 -2.30
CA ARG A 112 5.01 -4.90 -3.44
C ARG A 112 4.15 -5.11 -4.69
N GLU A 113 3.88 -6.36 -5.06
CA GLU A 113 3.06 -6.70 -6.23
C GLU A 113 1.64 -6.13 -6.13
N TYR A 114 1.05 -6.22 -4.94
CA TYR A 114 -0.25 -5.64 -4.66
C TYR A 114 -0.25 -4.11 -4.86
N LEU A 115 0.76 -3.41 -4.36
CA LEU A 115 0.91 -1.95 -4.53
C LEU A 115 1.18 -1.56 -5.98
N MET A 116 2.07 -2.27 -6.69
CA MET A 116 2.36 -2.03 -8.11
C MET A 116 1.14 -2.25 -9.01
N GLY A 117 0.19 -3.10 -8.62
CA GLY A 117 -1.08 -3.26 -9.33
C GLY A 117 -1.85 -1.94 -9.50
N PHE A 118 -1.63 -0.94 -8.63
CA PHE A 118 -2.26 0.38 -8.73
C PHE A 118 -1.60 1.28 -9.77
N GLU A 119 -0.34 1.03 -10.14
CA GLU A 119 0.31 1.70 -11.27
C GLU A 119 -0.44 1.42 -12.57
N LEU A 120 -0.79 0.15 -12.81
CA LEU A 120 -1.55 -0.26 -14.00
C LEU A 120 -2.94 0.41 -14.04
N ILE A 121 -3.61 0.50 -12.89
CA ILE A 121 -4.91 1.18 -12.78
C ILE A 121 -4.76 2.67 -13.09
N ALA A 122 -3.71 3.31 -12.56
CA ALA A 122 -3.43 4.73 -12.82
C ALA A 122 -3.12 4.98 -14.30
N ALA A 123 -2.25 4.17 -14.91
CA ALA A 123 -1.92 4.24 -16.32
C ALA A 123 -3.17 4.04 -17.20
N ARG A 124 -4.04 3.09 -16.83
CA ARG A 124 -5.31 2.86 -17.54
C ARG A 124 -6.23 4.08 -17.50
N ARG A 125 -6.36 4.74 -16.34
CA ARG A 125 -7.17 5.97 -16.21
C ARG A 125 -6.66 7.08 -17.12
N ILE A 126 -5.34 7.25 -17.23
CA ILE A 126 -4.73 8.26 -18.13
C ILE A 126 -5.09 7.96 -19.59
N LEU A 127 -4.99 6.69 -20.01
CA LEU A 127 -5.32 6.28 -21.38
C LEU A 127 -6.82 6.42 -21.70
N ASP A 128 -7.69 6.12 -20.73
CA ASP A 128 -9.14 6.22 -20.89
C ASP A 128 -9.67 7.67 -20.75
N THR A 129 -8.83 8.63 -20.33
CA THR A 129 -9.20 10.06 -20.26
C THR A 129 -9.29 10.63 -21.68
N PRO A 130 -10.45 11.14 -22.13
CA PRO A 130 -10.58 11.73 -23.45
C PRO A 130 -9.60 12.91 -23.61
N ARG A 131 -8.81 12.90 -24.68
CA ARG A 131 -7.80 13.93 -25.02
C ARG A 131 -8.39 15.35 -25.27
N GLY A 132 -9.69 15.56 -25.05
CA GLY A 132 -10.45 16.72 -25.53
C GLY A 132 -11.10 17.63 -24.47
N GLU A 133 -10.97 17.37 -23.17
CA GLU A 133 -11.57 18.22 -22.12
C GLU A 133 -10.52 19.08 -21.40
N MET A 134 -9.56 19.63 -22.14
CA MET A 134 -8.91 20.88 -21.78
C MET A 134 -9.42 21.91 -22.79
N HIS A 135 -10.04 22.99 -22.31
CA HIS A 135 -10.72 24.08 -23.06
C HIS A 135 -12.25 24.02 -23.11
N ALA A 136 -12.92 24.11 -21.96
CA ALA A 136 -14.26 24.70 -21.90
C ALA A 136 -14.57 25.34 -20.54
N GLN A 137 -13.77 26.31 -20.12
CA GLN A 137 -14.24 27.32 -19.16
C GLN A 137 -13.68 28.70 -19.50
N VAL A 138 -14.24 29.28 -20.57
CA VAL A 138 -14.42 30.73 -20.67
C VAL A 138 -15.79 30.94 -21.30
N ARG A 139 -16.79 31.21 -20.47
CA ARG A 139 -17.87 32.18 -20.72
C ARG A 139 -18.59 32.47 -19.41
#